data_AF-A0A1H8EW50-F1
#
_entry.id   AF-A0A1H8EW50-F1
#
_cell.length_a   1.000
_cell.length_b   1.000
_cell.length_c   1.000
_cell.angle_alpha   90.00
_cell.angle_beta   90.00
_cell.angle_gamma   90.00
#
_symmetry.space_group_name_H-M   'P 1'
#
loop_
_entity.id
_entity.type
_entity.pdbx_description
1 polymer ?
#
loop_
_entity_poly.entity_id
_entity_poly.type
_entity_poly.pdbx_seq_one_letter_code
_entity_poly.pdbx_strand_id
1 'polypeptide(L)'
;MSDDEAEFTQVFRGYDKDEVAKAIQSLRRELIQANTQNAEAGREVKRLAGRIDDLNAEIEEVGSPTFSGLGTKLENTLRVAEEQSTRVIAQADIDAEKLRAATNDEVHLLRQNAVEQAERTLSDAAVKARRVLDDARVEADDMRARAQDEQAQITQDATRDASLIRGAVATEAAEARATVKREVAAVRSEADREAAEVRVVAQREATEAREIAAGLTHETELTRAEVALELDQQRADLQRETDQARVDLAAETEQARVDLARETGEARMAGAHEADQARTLLAAEVEQGRIDLAREVEQAHAVTEVEREQAQTDLVRELDRKRAGLAREIEQARAALAAEVEQAGADLDRENQQARIDAEAEAEQARIDLENQLTATRRKGEHEASRLAREIDQTRADFDVELKARRDEAEQEHLSRHQEAVAQTQKFQADAAKQLTETTDRTLELRVLNAQLDAGAREEAKANKDLAEESAERILSDAHATATALVTDATTRSRTLVADAEDRLSQIRIERDAVAGYFESLRSVLTQAERVAAE
;
A
#
# COMPACT_ATOMS: atom_id res chain seq x y z
N MET A 1 -47.89 133.52 -0.86
CA MET A 1 -47.67 134.88 -1.37
C MET A 1 -47.23 135.75 -0.20
N SER A 2 -45.93 135.68 0.09
CA SER A 2 -45.15 136.63 0.88
C SER A 2 -43.69 136.32 0.52
N ASP A 3 -43.22 137.12 -0.44
CA ASP A 3 -41.88 137.37 -0.97
C ASP A 3 -40.72 136.45 -0.56
N ASP A 4 -40.20 135.72 -1.56
CA ASP A 4 -38.81 135.27 -1.63
C ASP A 4 -38.05 136.29 -2.51
N GLU A 5 -37.30 137.21 -1.91
CA GLU A 5 -36.22 137.88 -2.64
C GLU A 5 -35.03 136.91 -2.68
N ALA A 6 -34.98 136.06 -3.71
CA ALA A 6 -33.81 135.23 -3.98
C ALA A 6 -32.61 136.13 -4.33
N GLU A 7 -31.83 136.51 -3.31
CA GLU A 7 -30.58 137.25 -3.45
C GLU A 7 -29.55 136.35 -4.16
N PHE A 8 -29.32 136.60 -5.44
CA PHE A 8 -28.25 135.96 -6.20
C PHE A 8 -26.90 136.59 -5.87
N THR A 9 -25.89 135.78 -5.56
CA THR A 9 -24.54 136.28 -5.31
C THR A 9 -23.92 136.89 -6.60
N GLN A 10 -23.26 138.06 -6.47
CA GLN A 10 -22.63 138.76 -7.60
C GLN A 10 -21.15 138.36 -7.74
N VAL A 11 -20.79 137.82 -8.90
CA VAL A 11 -19.41 137.47 -9.31
C VAL A 11 -18.90 138.52 -10.31
N PHE A 12 -17.59 138.64 -10.53
CA PHE A 12 -17.00 139.68 -11.40
C PHE A 12 -17.68 139.69 -12.79
N ARG A 13 -18.56 140.68 -13.00
CA ARG A 13 -19.42 140.90 -14.19
C ARG A 13 -20.68 140.00 -14.32
N GLY A 14 -21.34 139.59 -13.23
CA GLY A 14 -22.68 138.97 -13.30
C GLY A 14 -23.18 138.32 -12.01
N TYR A 15 -24.31 137.65 -12.06
CA TYR A 15 -24.82 136.79 -10.98
C TYR A 15 -24.24 135.37 -11.09
N ASP A 16 -24.15 134.64 -9.97
CA ASP A 16 -23.75 133.24 -9.96
C ASP A 16 -24.72 132.40 -10.79
N LYS A 17 -24.18 131.76 -11.84
CA LYS A 17 -24.96 130.99 -12.80
C LYS A 17 -25.62 129.77 -12.16
N ASP A 18 -25.01 129.18 -11.14
CA ASP A 18 -25.53 127.96 -10.50
C ASP A 18 -26.71 128.27 -9.58
N GLU A 19 -26.67 129.41 -8.87
CA GLU A 19 -27.79 129.89 -8.06
C GLU A 19 -28.98 130.29 -8.94
N VAL A 20 -28.72 131.02 -10.03
CA VAL A 20 -29.75 131.39 -11.01
C VAL A 20 -30.34 130.15 -11.68
N ALA A 21 -29.53 129.15 -12.05
CA ALA A 21 -30.01 127.91 -12.63
C ALA A 21 -30.93 127.14 -11.66
N LYS A 22 -30.58 127.06 -10.37
CA LYS A 22 -31.42 126.43 -9.33
C LYS A 22 -32.75 127.16 -9.14
N ALA A 23 -32.75 128.49 -9.09
CA ALA A 23 -33.98 129.30 -8.98
C ALA A 23 -34.88 129.12 -10.21
N ILE A 24 -34.32 129.15 -11.43
CA ILE A 24 -35.05 128.86 -12.67
C ILE A 24 -35.64 127.44 -12.63
N GLN A 25 -34.90 126.46 -12.08
CA GLN A 25 -35.39 125.09 -11.96
C GLN A 25 -36.49 124.94 -10.90
N SER A 26 -36.48 125.73 -9.82
CA SER A 26 -37.59 125.81 -8.86
C SER A 26 -38.83 126.40 -9.51
N LEU A 27 -38.69 127.57 -10.14
CA LEU A 27 -39.78 128.24 -10.85
C LEU A 27 -40.37 127.36 -11.97
N ARG A 28 -39.54 126.60 -12.69
CA ARG A 28 -40.04 125.61 -13.67
C ARG A 28 -40.86 124.49 -13.02
N ARG A 29 -40.44 124.00 -11.85
CA ARG A 29 -41.20 122.98 -11.11
C ARG A 29 -42.53 123.52 -10.60
N GLU A 30 -42.52 124.72 -10.02
CA GLU A 30 -43.74 125.41 -9.57
C GLU A 30 -44.69 125.69 -10.74
N LEU A 31 -44.17 126.11 -11.90
CA LEU A 31 -44.97 126.32 -13.11
C LEU A 31 -45.60 125.01 -13.62
N ILE A 32 -44.84 123.92 -13.61
CA ILE A 32 -45.36 122.59 -13.97
C ILE A 32 -46.47 122.19 -13.00
N GLN A 33 -46.26 122.37 -11.69
CA GLN A 33 -47.22 122.03 -10.65
C GLN A 33 -48.51 122.87 -10.78
N ALA A 34 -48.39 124.18 -11.02
CA ALA A 34 -49.53 125.05 -11.28
C ALA A 34 -50.28 124.65 -12.55
N ASN A 35 -49.58 124.29 -13.63
CA ASN A 35 -50.20 123.81 -14.86
C ASN A 35 -50.94 122.47 -14.67
N THR A 36 -50.38 121.54 -13.88
CA THR A 36 -51.07 120.29 -13.55
C THR A 36 -52.32 120.52 -12.72
N GLN A 37 -52.26 121.40 -11.72
CA GLN A 37 -53.43 121.78 -10.91
C GLN A 37 -54.51 122.45 -11.76
N ASN A 38 -54.11 123.30 -12.72
CA ASN A 38 -55.04 123.96 -13.63
C ASN A 38 -55.69 122.96 -14.62
N ALA A 39 -54.93 121.96 -15.08
CA ALA A 39 -55.47 120.88 -15.90
C ALA A 39 -56.45 119.99 -15.12
N GLU A 40 -56.16 119.69 -13.85
CA GLU A 40 -57.06 118.96 -12.96
C GLU A 40 -58.33 119.77 -12.66
N ALA A 41 -58.20 121.05 -12.33
CA ALA A 41 -59.33 121.95 -12.16
C ALA A 41 -60.17 122.05 -13.45
N GLY A 42 -59.55 122.10 -14.63
CA GLY A 42 -60.25 122.10 -15.91
C GLY A 42 -61.01 120.80 -16.20
N ARG A 43 -60.46 119.64 -15.80
CA ARG A 43 -61.17 118.35 -15.85
C ARG A 43 -62.37 118.34 -14.91
N GLU A 44 -62.19 118.89 -13.71
CA GLU A 44 -63.24 118.96 -12.70
C GLU A 44 -64.37 119.91 -13.11
N VAL A 45 -64.04 121.06 -13.69
CA VAL A 45 -65.02 121.98 -14.29
C VAL A 45 -65.80 121.29 -15.42
N LYS A 46 -65.13 120.54 -16.30
CA LYS A 46 -65.83 119.75 -17.34
C LYS A 46 -66.75 118.69 -16.74
N ARG A 47 -66.31 117.98 -15.70
CA ARG A 47 -67.11 116.97 -15.01
C ARG A 47 -68.36 117.58 -14.35
N LEU A 48 -68.19 118.73 -13.68
CA LEU A 48 -69.29 119.45 -13.03
C LEU A 48 -70.23 120.08 -14.06
N ALA A 49 -69.71 120.60 -15.18
CA ALA A 49 -70.54 121.10 -16.28
C ALA A 49 -71.39 119.99 -16.90
N GLY A 50 -70.81 118.81 -17.19
CA GLY A 50 -71.58 117.67 -17.67
C GLY A 50 -72.65 117.22 -16.67
N ARG A 51 -72.34 117.24 -15.37
CA ARG A 51 -73.33 116.97 -14.31
C ARG A 51 -74.46 118.00 -14.27
N ILE A 52 -74.17 119.27 -14.52
CA ILE A 52 -75.18 120.34 -14.62
C ILE A 52 -76.05 120.13 -15.85
N ASP A 53 -75.46 119.76 -17.00
CA ASP A 53 -76.22 119.46 -18.22
C ASP A 53 -77.15 118.24 -18.01
N ASP A 54 -76.65 117.17 -17.39
CA ASP A 54 -77.45 116.00 -17.03
C ASP A 54 -78.60 116.35 -16.09
N LEU A 55 -78.33 117.14 -15.04
CA LEU A 55 -79.35 117.59 -14.09
C LEU A 55 -80.36 118.56 -14.73
N ASN A 56 -79.93 119.41 -15.66
CA ASN A 56 -80.82 120.29 -16.42
C ASN A 56 -81.74 119.48 -17.35
N ALA A 57 -81.20 118.44 -18.01
CA ALA A 57 -82.01 117.52 -18.82
C ALA A 57 -83.03 116.76 -17.95
N GLU A 58 -82.64 116.33 -16.75
CA GLU A 58 -83.54 115.68 -15.78
C GLU A 58 -84.63 116.65 -15.28
N ILE A 59 -84.31 117.93 -15.06
CA ILE A 59 -85.30 118.97 -14.70
C ILE A 59 -86.25 119.26 -15.87
N GLU A 60 -85.76 119.31 -17.11
CA GLU A 60 -86.59 119.51 -18.31
C GLU A 60 -87.53 118.31 -18.54
N GLU A 61 -87.06 117.09 -18.25
CA GLU A 61 -87.84 115.85 -18.30
C GLU A 61 -88.96 115.80 -17.23
N VAL A 62 -88.73 116.38 -16.05
CA VAL A 62 -89.77 116.55 -15.00
C VAL A 62 -90.76 117.67 -15.36
N GLY A 63 -90.32 118.69 -16.13
CA GLY A 63 -91.13 119.84 -16.53
C GLY A 63 -92.18 119.56 -17.61
N SER A 64 -92.01 118.51 -18.43
CA SER A 64 -93.01 118.08 -19.43
C SER A 64 -92.87 116.59 -19.81
N PRO A 65 -93.56 115.66 -19.14
CA PRO A 65 -93.47 114.23 -19.44
C PRO A 65 -94.14 113.91 -20.79
N THR A 66 -93.38 113.41 -21.78
CA THR A 66 -93.92 112.90 -23.06
C THR A 66 -93.59 111.42 -23.27
N PHE A 67 -94.49 110.70 -23.96
CA PHE A 67 -94.46 109.23 -24.20
C PHE A 67 -93.14 108.66 -24.78
N SER A 68 -92.26 109.51 -25.32
CA SER A 68 -90.95 109.10 -25.84
C SER A 68 -89.95 108.69 -24.74
N GLY A 69 -90.05 109.27 -23.53
CA GLY A 69 -89.10 109.01 -22.42
C GLY A 69 -89.29 107.65 -21.74
N LEU A 70 -90.48 107.05 -21.83
CA LEU A 70 -90.74 105.72 -21.25
C LEU A 70 -90.20 104.58 -22.14
N GLY A 71 -90.21 104.75 -23.47
CA GLY A 71 -89.66 103.78 -24.41
C GLY A 71 -88.14 103.66 -24.30
N THR A 72 -87.45 104.80 -24.18
CA THR A 72 -85.98 104.84 -24.00
C THR A 72 -85.57 104.22 -22.66
N LYS A 73 -86.36 104.38 -21.59
CA LYS A 73 -86.09 103.77 -20.28
C LYS A 73 -86.24 102.25 -20.31
N LEU A 74 -87.29 101.72 -20.95
CA LEU A 74 -87.49 100.27 -21.11
C LEU A 74 -86.39 99.64 -21.98
N GLU A 75 -86.05 100.27 -23.11
CA GLU A 75 -84.95 99.85 -23.97
C GLU A 75 -83.62 99.83 -23.21
N ASN A 76 -83.35 100.85 -22.39
CA ASN A 76 -82.15 100.90 -21.56
C ASN A 76 -82.11 99.76 -20.51
N THR A 77 -83.24 99.41 -19.89
CA THR A 77 -83.28 98.27 -18.94
C THR A 77 -83.08 96.92 -19.61
N LEU A 78 -83.67 96.68 -20.78
CA LEU A 78 -83.47 95.43 -21.52
C LEU A 78 -82.04 95.31 -22.04
N ARG A 79 -81.47 96.42 -22.53
CA ARG A 79 -80.06 96.49 -22.94
C ARG A 79 -79.12 96.20 -21.78
N VAL A 80 -79.35 96.77 -20.60
CA VAL A 80 -78.55 96.50 -19.40
C VAL A 80 -78.71 95.06 -18.93
N ALA A 81 -79.92 94.49 -18.96
CA ALA A 81 -80.16 93.09 -18.57
C ALA A 81 -79.53 92.10 -19.56
N GLU A 82 -79.58 92.36 -20.87
CA GLU A 82 -78.90 91.58 -21.90
C GLU A 82 -77.38 91.67 -21.73
N GLU A 83 -76.84 92.88 -21.55
CA GLU A 83 -75.41 93.10 -21.27
C GLU A 83 -74.97 92.39 -19.98
N GLN A 84 -75.79 92.41 -18.93
CA GLN A 84 -75.54 91.67 -17.70
C GLN A 84 -75.60 90.15 -17.91
N SER A 85 -76.56 89.63 -18.66
CA SER A 85 -76.64 88.18 -18.94
C SER A 85 -75.46 87.70 -19.77
N THR A 86 -75.08 88.44 -20.82
CA THR A 86 -73.88 88.12 -21.62
C THR A 86 -72.63 88.18 -20.77
N ARG A 87 -72.51 89.17 -19.85
CA ARG A 87 -71.39 89.26 -18.92
C ARG A 87 -71.34 88.07 -17.95
N VAL A 88 -72.46 87.63 -17.41
CA VAL A 88 -72.51 86.48 -16.48
C VAL A 88 -72.17 85.18 -17.20
N ILE A 89 -72.69 84.95 -18.41
CA ILE A 89 -72.34 83.77 -19.21
C ILE A 89 -70.86 83.77 -19.55
N ALA A 90 -70.32 84.90 -20.04
CA ALA A 90 -68.90 85.02 -20.34
C ALA A 90 -68.03 84.79 -19.09
N GLN A 91 -68.45 85.28 -17.92
CA GLN A 91 -67.75 85.06 -16.66
C GLN A 91 -67.78 83.58 -16.24
N ALA A 92 -68.93 82.92 -16.36
CA ALA A 92 -69.08 81.49 -16.05
C ALA A 92 -68.23 80.62 -16.99
N ASP A 93 -68.18 80.96 -18.29
CA ASP A 93 -67.33 80.27 -19.26
C ASP A 93 -65.84 80.46 -18.95
N ILE A 94 -65.42 81.69 -18.64
CA ILE A 94 -64.05 82.01 -18.21
C ILE A 94 -63.68 81.21 -16.95
N ASP A 95 -64.58 81.12 -15.98
CA ASP A 95 -64.30 80.42 -14.72
C ASP A 95 -64.31 78.89 -14.91
N ALA A 96 -65.16 78.35 -15.80
CA ALA A 96 -65.14 76.95 -16.18
C ALA A 96 -63.85 76.57 -16.94
N GLU A 97 -63.38 77.42 -17.85
CA GLU A 97 -62.10 77.24 -18.54
C GLU A 97 -60.93 77.30 -17.56
N LYS A 98 -60.90 78.27 -16.64
CA LYS A 98 -59.89 78.34 -15.58
C LYS A 98 -59.88 77.10 -14.71
N LEU A 99 -61.06 76.61 -14.31
CA LEU A 99 -61.16 75.40 -13.49
C LEU A 99 -60.63 74.18 -14.27
N ARG A 100 -61.02 74.01 -15.53
CA ARG A 100 -60.53 72.92 -16.39
C ARG A 100 -59.02 72.97 -16.56
N ALA A 101 -58.46 74.16 -16.82
CA ALA A 101 -57.02 74.36 -16.92
C ALA A 101 -56.32 73.98 -15.61
N ALA A 102 -56.79 74.50 -14.47
CA ALA A 102 -56.23 74.18 -13.16
C ALA A 102 -56.29 72.69 -12.82
N THR A 103 -57.42 72.02 -13.11
CA THR A 103 -57.55 70.57 -12.89
C THR A 103 -56.64 69.76 -13.81
N ASN A 104 -56.46 70.18 -15.07
CA ASN A 104 -55.53 69.51 -15.98
C ASN A 104 -54.09 69.66 -15.50
N ASP A 105 -53.69 70.85 -15.05
CA ASP A 105 -52.36 71.10 -14.50
C ASP A 105 -52.12 70.26 -13.24
N GLU A 106 -53.11 70.17 -12.34
CA GLU A 106 -53.03 69.32 -11.15
C GLU A 106 -52.91 67.83 -11.49
N VAL A 107 -53.71 67.33 -12.45
CA VAL A 107 -53.61 65.94 -12.93
C VAL A 107 -52.25 65.67 -13.58
N HIS A 108 -51.73 66.61 -14.37
CA HIS A 108 -50.41 66.50 -14.98
C HIS A 108 -49.32 66.44 -13.91
N LEU A 109 -49.38 67.31 -12.90
CA LEU A 109 -48.43 67.33 -11.79
C LEU A 109 -48.50 66.04 -10.97
N LEU A 110 -49.70 65.56 -10.64
CA LEU A 110 -49.89 64.31 -9.92
C LEU A 110 -49.32 63.12 -10.71
N ARG A 111 -49.58 63.06 -12.03
CA ARG A 111 -49.05 62.01 -12.89
C ARG A 111 -47.54 62.05 -12.97
N GLN A 112 -46.95 63.25 -13.09
CA GLN A 112 -45.50 63.41 -13.12
C GLN A 112 -44.89 62.94 -11.79
N ASN A 113 -45.44 63.37 -10.65
CA ASN A 113 -44.97 62.94 -9.33
C ASN A 113 -45.08 61.41 -9.14
N ALA A 114 -46.18 60.80 -9.60
CA ALA A 114 -46.36 59.36 -9.53
C ALA A 114 -45.33 58.59 -10.39
N VAL A 115 -45.03 59.09 -11.60
CA VAL A 115 -44.01 58.50 -12.47
C VAL A 115 -42.62 58.66 -11.84
N GLU A 116 -42.27 59.85 -11.35
CA GLU A 116 -40.98 60.07 -10.68
C GLU A 116 -40.82 59.19 -9.44
N GLN A 117 -41.88 59.02 -8.65
CA GLN A 117 -41.86 58.14 -7.48
C GLN A 117 -41.70 56.66 -7.89
N ALA A 118 -42.40 56.21 -8.93
CA ALA A 118 -42.27 54.85 -9.44
C ALA A 118 -40.87 54.59 -10.02
N GLU A 119 -40.28 55.54 -10.74
CA GLU A 119 -38.91 55.43 -11.25
C GLU A 119 -37.89 55.37 -10.12
N ARG A 120 -38.05 56.17 -9.07
CA ARG A 120 -37.18 56.13 -7.88
C ARG A 120 -37.27 54.78 -7.17
N THR A 121 -38.48 54.27 -6.92
CA THR A 121 -38.64 52.98 -6.24
C THR A 121 -38.11 51.81 -7.07
N LEU A 122 -38.31 51.83 -8.39
CA LEU A 122 -37.73 50.83 -9.29
C LEU A 122 -36.21 50.90 -9.33
N SER A 123 -35.63 52.11 -9.36
CA SER A 123 -34.19 52.31 -9.31
C SER A 123 -33.60 51.78 -7.99
N ASP A 124 -34.21 52.13 -6.86
CA ASP A 124 -33.78 51.65 -5.55
C ASP A 124 -33.89 50.12 -5.42
N ALA A 125 -34.98 49.54 -5.93
CA ALA A 125 -35.16 48.09 -5.95
C ALA A 125 -34.12 47.40 -6.85
N ALA A 126 -33.81 47.97 -8.03
CA ALA A 126 -32.79 47.45 -8.93
C ALA A 126 -31.38 47.51 -8.32
N VAL A 127 -31.03 48.61 -7.64
CA VAL A 127 -29.75 48.75 -6.93
C VAL A 127 -29.65 47.73 -5.80
N LYS A 128 -30.71 47.55 -5.00
CA LYS A 128 -30.74 46.54 -3.92
C LYS A 128 -30.59 45.13 -4.47
N ALA A 129 -31.35 44.77 -5.51
CA ALA A 129 -31.28 43.46 -6.14
C ALA A 129 -29.87 43.18 -6.71
N ARG A 130 -29.25 44.18 -7.35
CA ARG A 130 -27.88 44.07 -7.86
C ARG A 130 -26.88 43.85 -6.74
N ARG A 131 -27.00 44.59 -5.63
CA ARG A 131 -26.12 44.42 -4.47
C ARG A 131 -26.25 43.02 -3.87
N VAL A 132 -27.46 42.51 -3.69
CA VAL A 132 -27.67 41.14 -3.17
C VAL A 132 -27.06 40.10 -4.11
N LEU A 133 -27.20 40.27 -5.43
CA LEU A 133 -26.59 39.36 -6.40
C LEU A 133 -25.06 39.42 -6.39
N ASP A 134 -24.48 40.61 -6.27
CA ASP A 134 -23.03 40.78 -6.20
C ASP A 134 -22.47 40.22 -4.89
N ASP A 135 -23.15 40.45 -3.75
CA ASP A 135 -22.78 39.88 -2.45
C ASP A 135 -22.83 38.33 -2.49
N ALA A 136 -23.91 37.76 -3.05
CA ALA A 136 -24.05 36.31 -3.19
C ALA A 136 -23.00 35.70 -4.13
N ARG A 137 -22.57 36.43 -5.17
CA ARG A 137 -21.48 35.99 -6.06
C ARG A 137 -20.14 35.99 -5.34
N VAL A 138 -19.82 37.05 -4.60
CA VAL A 138 -18.60 37.14 -3.81
C VAL A 138 -18.55 36.01 -2.79
N GLU A 139 -19.65 35.74 -2.08
CA GLU A 139 -19.70 34.65 -1.10
C GLU A 139 -19.52 33.27 -1.75
N ALA A 140 -20.11 33.05 -2.93
CA ALA A 140 -19.93 31.80 -3.68
C ALA A 140 -18.50 31.63 -4.19
N ASP A 141 -17.87 32.70 -4.66
CA ASP A 141 -16.47 32.69 -5.11
C ASP A 141 -15.52 32.45 -3.92
N ASP A 142 -15.76 33.09 -2.78
CA ASP A 142 -15.01 32.87 -1.53
C ASP A 142 -15.17 31.44 -1.01
N MET A 143 -16.37 30.86 -1.11
CA MET A 143 -16.60 29.46 -0.73
C MET A 143 -15.86 28.50 -1.67
N ARG A 144 -15.84 28.80 -2.98
CA ARG A 144 -15.07 28.03 -3.96
C ARG A 144 -13.57 28.12 -3.72
N ALA A 145 -13.05 29.32 -3.44
CA ALA A 145 -11.65 29.53 -3.14
C ALA A 145 -11.24 28.73 -1.89
N ARG A 146 -12.02 28.82 -0.80
CA ARG A 146 -11.79 28.03 0.42
C ARG A 146 -11.80 26.52 0.16
N ALA A 147 -12.77 26.02 -0.59
CA ALA A 147 -12.84 24.60 -0.92
C ALA A 147 -11.66 24.14 -1.79
N GLN A 148 -11.18 24.97 -2.71
CA GLN A 148 -10.00 24.68 -3.53
C GLN A 148 -8.72 24.68 -2.70
N ASP A 149 -8.56 25.64 -1.78
CA ASP A 149 -7.41 25.70 -0.88
C ASP A 149 -7.39 24.51 0.09
N GLU A 150 -8.53 24.14 0.68
CA GLU A 150 -8.66 22.95 1.52
C GLU A 150 -8.35 21.67 0.74
N GLN A 151 -8.87 21.54 -0.49
CA GLN A 151 -8.53 20.42 -1.37
C GLN A 151 -7.03 20.36 -1.68
N ALA A 152 -6.41 21.50 -2.00
CA ALA A 152 -4.97 21.57 -2.27
C ALA A 152 -4.15 21.20 -1.02
N GLN A 153 -4.56 21.65 0.15
CA GLN A 153 -3.90 21.33 1.41
C GLN A 153 -4.01 19.83 1.73
N ILE A 154 -5.21 19.25 1.66
CA ILE A 154 -5.43 17.82 1.92
C ILE A 154 -4.62 16.96 0.94
N THR A 155 -4.59 17.32 -0.34
CA THR A 155 -3.81 16.57 -1.34
C THR A 155 -2.31 16.71 -1.12
N GLN A 156 -1.83 17.89 -0.70
CA GLN A 156 -0.43 18.09 -0.35
C GLN A 156 -0.02 17.31 0.90
N ASP A 157 -0.85 17.32 1.94
CA ASP A 157 -0.62 16.57 3.18
C ASP A 157 -0.64 15.06 2.92
N ALA A 158 -1.63 14.56 2.17
CA ALA A 158 -1.67 13.15 1.76
C ALA A 158 -0.44 12.74 0.94
N THR A 159 0.06 13.63 0.07
CA THR A 159 1.29 13.38 -0.72
C THR A 159 2.53 13.36 0.17
N ARG A 160 2.61 14.25 1.16
CA ARG A 160 3.70 14.30 2.14
C ARG A 160 3.69 13.03 3.00
N ASP A 161 2.54 12.65 3.55
CA ASP A 161 2.39 11.46 4.38
C ASP A 161 2.72 10.19 3.59
N ALA A 162 2.24 10.07 2.34
CA ALA A 162 2.62 8.96 1.46
C ALA A 162 4.12 8.92 1.18
N SER A 163 4.81 10.06 1.18
CA SER A 163 6.27 10.13 1.01
C SER A 163 7.02 9.76 2.28
N LEU A 164 6.51 10.17 3.45
CA LEU A 164 7.04 9.76 4.77
C LEU A 164 6.89 8.25 4.99
N ILE A 165 5.72 7.70 4.73
CA ILE A 165 5.45 6.25 4.83
C ILE A 165 6.37 5.49 3.88
N ARG A 166 6.52 5.92 2.62
CA ARG A 166 7.46 5.30 1.69
C ARG A 166 8.91 5.37 2.17
N GLY A 167 9.32 6.49 2.76
CA GLY A 167 10.66 6.64 3.36
C GLY A 167 10.90 5.70 4.54
N ALA A 168 9.92 5.58 5.45
CA ALA A 168 9.97 4.68 6.59
C ALA A 168 10.04 3.22 6.13
N VAL A 169 9.15 2.79 5.23
CA VAL A 169 9.15 1.43 4.65
C VAL A 169 10.46 1.14 3.92
N ALA A 170 11.03 2.10 3.18
CA ALA A 170 12.31 1.92 2.52
C ALA A 170 13.46 1.71 3.53
N THR A 171 13.41 2.40 4.67
CA THR A 171 14.39 2.29 5.75
C THR A 171 14.26 0.95 6.46
N GLU A 172 13.06 0.58 6.88
CA GLU A 172 12.77 -0.74 7.49
C GLU A 172 13.16 -1.89 6.56
N ALA A 173 12.85 -1.79 5.26
CA ALA A 173 13.26 -2.78 4.28
C ALA A 173 14.79 -2.83 4.10
N ALA A 174 15.49 -1.71 4.21
CA ALA A 174 16.96 -1.69 4.18
C ALA A 174 17.56 -2.32 5.43
N GLU A 175 17.01 -2.03 6.61
CA GLU A 175 17.41 -2.64 7.89
C GLU A 175 17.17 -4.14 7.90
N ALA A 176 15.97 -4.60 7.52
CA ALA A 176 15.65 -6.02 7.43
C ALA A 176 16.59 -6.76 6.47
N ARG A 177 16.86 -6.18 5.28
CA ARG A 177 17.84 -6.75 4.33
C ARG A 177 19.26 -6.78 4.90
N ALA A 178 19.67 -5.75 5.65
CA ALA A 178 20.98 -5.71 6.27
C ALA A 178 21.11 -6.78 7.38
N THR A 179 20.07 -6.97 8.19
CA THR A 179 20.00 -8.01 9.22
C THR A 179 20.07 -9.40 8.59
N VAL A 180 19.22 -9.70 7.60
CA VAL A 180 19.26 -10.97 6.87
C VAL A 180 20.63 -11.22 6.24
N LYS A 181 21.25 -10.19 5.63
CA LYS A 181 22.59 -10.33 5.04
C LYS A 181 23.64 -10.69 6.10
N ARG A 182 23.55 -10.14 7.32
CA ARG A 182 24.46 -10.47 8.42
C ARG A 182 24.22 -11.88 8.95
N GLU A 183 22.97 -12.28 9.12
CA GLU A 183 22.60 -13.64 9.56
C GLU A 183 23.06 -14.69 8.54
N VAL A 184 22.80 -14.47 7.25
CA VAL A 184 23.28 -15.36 6.17
C VAL A 184 24.81 -15.45 6.18
N ALA A 185 25.51 -14.33 6.40
CA ALA A 185 26.97 -14.35 6.49
C ALA A 185 27.47 -15.12 7.73
N ALA A 186 26.78 -15.01 8.87
CA ALA A 186 27.09 -15.75 10.08
C ALA A 186 26.88 -17.26 9.89
N VAL A 187 25.70 -17.67 9.40
CA VAL A 187 25.38 -19.08 9.08
C VAL A 187 26.38 -19.66 8.09
N ARG A 188 26.75 -18.90 7.05
CA ARG A 188 27.75 -19.35 6.08
C ARG A 188 29.13 -19.52 6.72
N SER A 189 29.54 -18.60 7.58
CA SER A 189 30.83 -18.70 8.28
C SER A 189 30.86 -19.87 9.27
N GLU A 190 29.73 -20.19 9.90
CA GLU A 190 29.58 -21.34 10.78
C GLU A 190 29.66 -22.64 9.99
N ALA A 191 28.91 -22.75 8.90
CA ALA A 191 28.97 -23.90 7.99
C ALA A 191 30.37 -24.10 7.38
N ASP A 192 31.06 -23.03 7.00
CA ASP A 192 32.45 -23.09 6.50
C ASP A 192 33.42 -23.59 7.59
N ARG A 193 33.19 -23.21 8.87
CA ARG A 193 33.99 -23.71 10.01
C ARG A 193 33.71 -25.18 10.28
N GLU A 194 32.45 -25.59 10.36
CA GLU A 194 32.06 -27.00 10.55
C GLU A 194 32.62 -27.88 9.43
N ALA A 195 32.51 -27.44 8.17
CA ALA A 195 33.09 -28.15 7.04
C ALA A 195 34.62 -28.27 7.14
N ALA A 196 35.30 -27.23 7.64
CA ALA A 196 36.75 -27.28 7.88
C ALA A 196 37.10 -28.24 9.02
N GLU A 197 36.34 -28.24 10.11
CA GLU A 197 36.53 -29.15 11.24
C GLU A 197 36.35 -30.62 10.81
N VAL A 198 35.26 -30.93 10.09
CA VAL A 198 35.03 -32.27 9.54
C VAL A 198 36.15 -32.69 8.59
N ARG A 199 36.66 -31.79 7.74
CA ARG A 199 37.82 -32.10 6.88
C ARG A 199 39.08 -32.41 7.69
N VAL A 200 39.35 -31.66 8.76
CA VAL A 200 40.52 -31.91 9.62
C VAL A 200 40.38 -33.26 10.32
N VAL A 201 39.20 -33.59 10.86
CA VAL A 201 38.94 -34.89 11.48
C VAL A 201 39.11 -36.02 10.47
N ALA A 202 38.45 -35.94 9.31
CA ALA A 202 38.57 -36.95 8.26
C ALA A 202 40.02 -37.11 7.77
N GLN A 203 40.78 -36.02 7.69
CA GLN A 203 42.19 -36.07 7.30
C GLN A 203 43.07 -36.70 8.39
N ARG A 204 42.79 -36.46 9.67
CA ARG A 204 43.46 -37.13 10.80
C ARG A 204 43.16 -38.63 10.81
N GLU A 205 41.90 -39.02 10.69
CA GLU A 205 41.50 -40.43 10.61
C GLU A 205 42.15 -41.12 9.40
N ALA A 206 42.23 -40.44 8.25
CA ALA A 206 42.91 -40.97 7.07
C ALA A 206 44.43 -41.11 7.28
N THR A 207 45.08 -40.19 8.00
CA THR A 207 46.50 -40.33 8.36
C THR A 207 46.73 -41.46 9.35
N GLU A 208 45.90 -41.58 10.39
CA GLU A 208 45.97 -42.66 11.37
C GLU A 208 45.76 -44.02 10.71
N ALA A 209 44.77 -44.14 9.82
CA ALA A 209 44.54 -45.37 9.05
C ALA A 209 45.74 -45.73 8.16
N ARG A 210 46.42 -44.74 7.56
CA ARG A 210 47.65 -44.96 6.77
C ARG A 210 48.82 -45.39 7.64
N GLU A 211 48.99 -44.80 8.82
CA GLU A 211 50.04 -45.19 9.77
C GLU A 211 49.81 -46.61 10.30
N ILE A 212 48.57 -46.98 10.64
CA ILE A 212 48.20 -48.34 11.02
C ILE A 212 48.49 -49.32 9.87
N ALA A 213 48.09 -48.98 8.63
CA ALA A 213 48.36 -49.82 7.47
C ALA A 213 49.87 -49.97 7.20
N ALA A 214 50.66 -48.90 7.36
CA ALA A 214 52.11 -48.95 7.23
C ALA A 214 52.75 -49.79 8.34
N GLY A 215 52.28 -49.65 9.59
CA GLY A 215 52.71 -50.46 10.72
C GLY A 215 52.45 -51.95 10.52
N LEU A 216 51.23 -52.31 10.09
CA LEU A 216 50.88 -53.69 9.73
C LEU A 216 51.75 -54.21 8.58
N THR A 217 52.00 -53.38 7.56
CA THR A 217 52.89 -53.78 6.45
C THR A 217 54.30 -54.06 6.96
N HIS A 218 54.86 -53.20 7.80
CA HIS A 218 56.18 -53.41 8.39
C HIS A 218 56.24 -54.65 9.28
N GLU A 219 55.21 -54.89 10.11
CA GLU A 219 55.09 -56.11 10.92
C GLU A 219 55.01 -57.37 10.03
N THR A 220 54.27 -57.31 8.92
CA THR A 220 54.23 -58.43 7.95
C THR A 220 55.56 -58.64 7.24
N GLU A 221 56.34 -57.59 6.99
CA GLU A 221 57.69 -57.71 6.42
C GLU A 221 58.67 -58.29 7.43
N LEU A 222 58.61 -57.84 8.69
CA LEU A 222 59.44 -58.35 9.77
C LEU A 222 59.17 -59.84 10.03
N THR A 223 57.89 -60.22 10.18
CA THR A 223 57.50 -61.62 10.35
C THR A 223 57.89 -62.47 9.14
N ARG A 224 57.78 -61.96 7.90
CA ARG A 224 58.29 -62.65 6.70
C ARG A 224 59.81 -62.82 6.74
N ALA A 225 60.55 -61.81 7.20
CA ALA A 225 62.01 -61.88 7.30
C ALA A 225 62.47 -62.84 8.40
N GLU A 226 61.77 -62.86 9.54
CA GLU A 226 61.98 -63.82 10.63
C GLU A 226 61.74 -65.25 10.15
N VAL A 227 60.59 -65.51 9.52
CA VAL A 227 60.27 -66.83 8.95
C VAL A 227 61.28 -67.24 7.87
N ALA A 228 61.73 -66.30 7.03
CA ALA A 228 62.76 -66.58 6.04
C ALA A 228 64.11 -66.96 6.68
N LEU A 229 64.51 -66.25 7.76
CA LEU A 229 65.71 -66.56 8.50
C LEU A 229 65.62 -67.93 9.18
N GLU A 230 64.49 -68.24 9.80
CA GLU A 230 64.22 -69.56 10.40
C GLU A 230 64.29 -70.67 9.35
N LEU A 231 63.68 -70.47 8.17
CA LEU A 231 63.77 -71.42 7.06
C LEU A 231 65.20 -71.60 6.55
N ASP A 232 65.98 -70.52 6.45
CA ASP A 232 67.39 -70.60 6.02
C ASP A 232 68.26 -71.30 7.08
N GLN A 233 68.00 -71.06 8.37
CA GLN A 233 68.65 -71.80 9.46
C GLN A 233 68.31 -73.28 9.41
N GLN A 234 67.02 -73.64 9.30
CA GLN A 234 66.59 -75.03 9.16
C GLN A 234 67.20 -75.71 7.93
N ARG A 235 67.32 -75.00 6.80
CA ARG A 235 68.01 -75.51 5.61
C ARG A 235 69.50 -75.72 5.83
N ALA A 236 70.18 -74.78 6.50
CA ALA A 236 71.60 -74.91 6.82
C ALA A 236 71.86 -76.05 7.82
N ASP A 237 70.97 -76.24 8.79
CA ASP A 237 71.02 -77.33 9.76
C ASP A 237 70.84 -78.68 9.07
N LEU A 238 69.80 -78.81 8.23
CA LEU A 238 69.56 -80.00 7.43
C LEU A 238 70.73 -80.30 6.48
N GLN A 239 71.33 -79.27 5.89
CA GLN A 239 72.51 -79.43 5.03
C GLN A 239 73.72 -79.93 5.84
N ARG A 240 73.95 -79.38 7.05
CA ARG A 240 75.01 -79.84 7.95
C ARG A 240 74.80 -81.28 8.40
N GLU A 241 73.57 -81.66 8.76
CA GLU A 241 73.22 -83.04 9.10
C GLU A 241 73.44 -83.98 7.91
N THR A 242 73.05 -83.55 6.72
CA THR A 242 73.26 -84.33 5.48
C THR A 242 74.75 -84.50 5.17
N ASP A 243 75.55 -83.45 5.31
CA ASP A 243 77.00 -83.51 5.06
C ASP A 243 77.72 -84.33 6.14
N GLN A 244 77.29 -84.22 7.40
CA GLN A 244 77.79 -85.06 8.49
C GLN A 244 77.46 -86.54 8.23
N ALA A 245 76.22 -86.86 7.88
CA ALA A 245 75.82 -88.22 7.52
C ALA A 245 76.63 -88.78 6.32
N ARG A 246 76.99 -87.93 5.35
CA ARG A 246 77.87 -88.32 4.24
C ARG A 246 79.31 -88.59 4.70
N VAL A 247 79.85 -87.77 5.61
CA VAL A 247 81.20 -87.98 6.19
C VAL A 247 81.23 -89.26 7.01
N ASP A 248 80.21 -89.48 7.84
CA ASP A 248 80.10 -90.68 8.68
C ASP A 248 80.00 -91.94 7.80
N LEU A 249 79.14 -91.92 6.77
CA LEU A 249 79.04 -93.01 5.79
C LEU A 249 80.37 -93.24 5.03
N ALA A 250 81.11 -92.17 4.68
CA ALA A 250 82.41 -92.29 4.05
C ALA A 250 83.46 -92.90 5.00
N ALA A 251 83.43 -92.53 6.28
CA ALA A 251 84.30 -93.10 7.31
C ALA A 251 83.97 -94.58 7.57
N GLU A 252 82.69 -94.94 7.67
CA GLU A 252 82.23 -96.33 7.81
C GLU A 252 82.64 -97.18 6.62
N THR A 253 82.48 -96.67 5.39
CA THR A 253 82.89 -97.40 4.17
C THR A 253 84.40 -97.55 4.05
N GLU A 254 85.19 -96.55 4.47
CA GLU A 254 86.65 -96.66 4.49
C GLU A 254 87.12 -97.60 5.59
N GLN A 255 86.50 -97.55 6.78
CA GLN A 255 86.76 -98.49 7.86
C GLN A 255 86.46 -99.93 7.43
N ALA A 256 85.31 -100.17 6.76
CA ALA A 256 84.96 -101.46 6.19
C ALA A 256 85.97 -101.92 5.13
N ARG A 257 86.54 -101.01 4.32
CA ARG A 257 87.62 -101.35 3.38
C ARG A 257 88.92 -101.72 4.08
N VAL A 258 89.31 -100.98 5.12
CA VAL A 258 90.52 -101.27 5.92
C VAL A 258 90.38 -102.61 6.62
N ASP A 259 89.22 -102.89 7.21
CA ASP A 259 88.93 -104.16 7.85
C ASP A 259 88.95 -105.32 6.85
N LEU A 260 88.35 -105.15 5.66
CA LEU A 260 88.44 -106.15 4.59
C LEU A 260 89.88 -106.35 4.07
N ALA A 261 90.66 -105.27 3.97
CA ALA A 261 92.07 -105.35 3.58
C ALA A 261 92.92 -106.06 4.63
N ARG A 262 92.63 -105.85 5.91
CA ARG A 262 93.26 -106.54 7.04
C ARG A 262 92.90 -108.03 7.04
N GLU A 263 91.62 -108.37 6.92
CA GLU A 263 91.16 -109.76 6.85
C GLU A 263 91.76 -110.50 5.64
N THR A 264 91.81 -109.86 4.47
CA THR A 264 92.45 -110.46 3.29
C THR A 264 93.97 -110.57 3.42
N GLY A 265 94.61 -109.64 4.15
CA GLY A 265 96.03 -109.70 4.50
C GLY A 265 96.33 -110.85 5.48
N GLU A 266 95.55 -110.99 6.54
CA GLU A 266 95.63 -112.08 7.51
C GLU A 266 95.40 -113.44 6.84
N ALA A 267 94.40 -113.55 5.95
CA ALA A 267 94.15 -114.76 5.17
C ALA A 267 95.32 -115.11 4.22
N ARG A 268 95.97 -114.11 3.60
CA ARG A 268 97.18 -114.33 2.78
C ARG A 268 98.38 -114.77 3.62
N MET A 269 98.59 -114.19 4.80
CA MET A 269 99.68 -114.56 5.70
C MET A 269 99.47 -115.97 6.27
N ALA A 270 98.24 -116.34 6.62
CA ALA A 270 97.90 -117.70 7.03
C ALA A 270 98.15 -118.71 5.90
N GLY A 271 97.71 -118.41 4.67
CA GLY A 271 97.96 -119.25 3.50
C GLY A 271 99.46 -119.36 3.12
N ALA A 272 100.22 -118.28 3.30
CA ALA A 272 101.67 -118.28 3.09
C ALA A 272 102.40 -119.12 4.15
N HIS A 273 101.99 -119.05 5.41
CA HIS A 273 102.53 -119.88 6.49
C HIS A 273 102.23 -121.38 6.28
N GLU A 274 101.01 -121.73 5.87
CA GLU A 274 100.66 -123.11 5.49
C GLU A 274 101.49 -123.61 4.28
N ALA A 275 101.73 -122.75 3.29
CA ALA A 275 102.55 -123.08 2.13
C ALA A 275 104.05 -123.26 2.46
N ASP A 276 104.58 -122.51 3.44
CA ASP A 276 105.97 -122.60 3.88
C ASP A 276 106.23 -123.79 4.83
N GLN A 277 105.24 -124.13 5.66
CA GLN A 277 105.23 -125.37 6.45
C GLN A 277 105.13 -126.62 5.55
N ALA A 278 104.34 -126.56 4.48
CA ALA A 278 104.28 -127.64 3.49
C ALA A 278 105.59 -127.81 2.71
N ARG A 279 106.33 -126.71 2.42
CA ARG A 279 107.63 -126.76 1.72
C ARG A 279 108.77 -127.26 2.60
N THR A 280 108.77 -126.93 3.90
CA THR A 280 109.79 -127.41 4.84
C THR A 280 109.61 -128.88 5.22
N LEU A 281 108.38 -129.39 5.27
CA LEU A 281 108.10 -130.82 5.45
C LEU A 281 108.43 -131.65 4.20
N LEU A 282 108.14 -131.15 2.99
CA LEU A 282 108.45 -131.84 1.73
C LEU A 282 109.95 -131.82 1.37
N ALA A 283 110.71 -130.81 1.82
CA ALA A 283 112.17 -130.75 1.62
C ALA A 283 112.96 -131.68 2.55
N ALA A 284 112.39 -132.09 3.69
CA ALA A 284 113.00 -133.07 4.61
C ALA A 284 112.76 -134.53 4.17
N GLU A 285 111.67 -134.82 3.45
CA GLU A 285 111.32 -136.18 3.00
C GLU A 285 112.01 -136.60 1.68
N VAL A 286 112.51 -135.66 0.86
CA VAL A 286 113.11 -135.95 -0.46
C VAL A 286 114.63 -136.23 -0.39
N GLU A 287 115.33 -135.81 0.66
CA GLU A 287 116.79 -136.01 0.81
C GLU A 287 117.14 -137.29 1.60
N GLN A 288 116.29 -137.73 2.53
CA GLN A 288 116.49 -138.99 3.29
C GLN A 288 116.11 -140.25 2.47
N GLY A 289 115.34 -140.10 1.38
CA GLY A 289 114.87 -141.20 0.53
C GLY A 289 115.83 -141.67 -0.57
N ARG A 290 117.03 -141.06 -0.70
CA ARG A 290 117.98 -141.37 -1.79
C ARG A 290 119.22 -142.18 -1.39
N ILE A 291 119.48 -142.43 -0.10
CA ILE A 291 120.71 -143.13 0.33
C ILE A 291 120.45 -144.56 0.88
N ASP A 292 119.25 -144.88 1.35
CA ASP A 292 118.99 -146.20 1.96
C ASP A 292 118.31 -147.23 1.02
N LEU A 293 118.03 -146.84 -0.24
CA LEU A 293 117.51 -147.73 -1.30
C LEU A 293 118.62 -148.55 -2.02
N ALA A 294 119.74 -148.80 -1.34
CA ALA A 294 120.89 -149.49 -1.93
C ALA A 294 121.46 -150.63 -1.08
N ARG A 295 120.78 -151.12 -0.03
CA ARG A 295 121.39 -152.22 0.75
C ARG A 295 120.64 -153.47 1.15
N GLU A 296 119.34 -153.51 1.47
CA GLU A 296 118.85 -154.78 2.06
C GLU A 296 117.47 -155.22 1.56
N VAL A 297 117.49 -155.91 0.43
CA VAL A 297 116.45 -156.84 -0.03
C VAL A 297 116.60 -158.24 0.61
N GLU A 298 117.57 -158.48 1.50
CA GLU A 298 118.00 -159.86 1.77
C GLU A 298 117.88 -160.32 3.22
N GLN A 299 116.70 -160.17 3.83
CA GLN A 299 116.26 -161.14 4.85
C GLN A 299 114.75 -161.04 5.11
N ALA A 300 114.05 -162.08 4.68
CA ALA A 300 112.62 -162.20 4.77
C ALA A 300 112.13 -162.67 6.15
N HIS A 301 110.87 -162.32 6.43
CA HIS A 301 109.87 -162.98 7.29
C HIS A 301 110.05 -162.96 8.82
N ALA A 302 109.15 -162.26 9.52
CA ALA A 302 108.02 -162.87 10.26
C ALA A 302 107.06 -161.78 10.82
N VAL A 303 105.76 -162.09 10.73
CA VAL A 303 104.55 -161.38 11.20
C VAL A 303 104.71 -160.77 12.61
N THR A 304 104.32 -159.51 12.86
CA THR A 304 102.97 -159.03 13.23
C THR A 304 102.79 -157.53 12.86
N GLU A 305 101.78 -157.03 12.13
CA GLU A 305 100.30 -157.11 12.21
C GLU A 305 99.76 -156.81 13.62
N VAL A 306 99.25 -155.58 13.85
CA VAL A 306 97.90 -155.28 14.43
C VAL A 306 97.63 -153.78 14.78
N GLU A 307 98.58 -152.84 14.84
CA GLU A 307 98.27 -151.50 15.42
C GLU A 307 97.99 -150.32 14.47
N ARG A 308 97.88 -150.51 13.14
CA ARG A 308 97.78 -149.37 12.19
C ARG A 308 96.37 -149.00 11.70
N GLU A 309 95.35 -149.80 11.98
CA GLU A 309 93.99 -149.56 11.44
C GLU A 309 93.09 -148.64 12.29
N GLN A 310 93.55 -148.14 13.45
CA GLN A 310 92.70 -147.29 14.33
C GLN A 310 92.95 -145.77 14.21
N ALA A 311 94.05 -145.30 13.62
CA ALA A 311 94.37 -143.86 13.62
C ALA A 311 93.85 -143.06 12.40
N GLN A 312 93.43 -143.72 11.31
CA GLN A 312 93.10 -143.03 10.06
C GLN A 312 91.61 -142.66 9.91
N THR A 313 90.73 -143.23 10.75
CA THR A 313 89.27 -143.04 10.65
C THR A 313 88.72 -141.92 11.53
N ASP A 314 89.45 -141.46 12.54
CA ASP A 314 88.98 -140.43 13.49
C ASP A 314 89.27 -139.00 13.03
N LEU A 315 90.33 -138.77 12.24
CA LEU A 315 90.72 -137.43 11.79
C LEU A 315 89.76 -136.85 10.72
N VAL A 316 89.14 -137.69 9.89
CA VAL A 316 88.18 -137.26 8.85
C VAL A 316 86.84 -136.85 9.46
N ARG A 317 86.43 -137.46 10.58
CA ARG A 317 85.14 -137.16 11.24
C ARG A 317 85.15 -135.87 12.06
N GLU A 318 86.31 -135.38 12.52
CA GLU A 318 86.40 -134.10 13.24
C GLU A 318 86.40 -132.89 12.31
N LEU A 319 86.99 -132.99 11.12
CA LEU A 319 87.01 -131.89 10.14
C LEU A 319 85.63 -131.60 9.53
N ASP A 320 84.80 -132.62 9.33
CA ASP A 320 83.42 -132.44 8.84
C ASP A 320 82.47 -131.86 9.92
N ARG A 321 82.71 -132.14 11.21
CA ARG A 321 81.92 -131.57 12.31
C ARG A 321 82.16 -130.07 12.50
N LYS A 322 83.41 -129.60 12.37
CA LYS A 322 83.74 -128.17 12.53
C LYS A 322 83.22 -127.31 11.37
N ARG A 323 83.23 -127.81 10.13
CA ARG A 323 82.67 -127.10 8.97
C ARG A 323 81.15 -126.98 9.02
N ALA A 324 80.44 -128.01 9.52
CA ALA A 324 78.99 -127.95 9.70
C ALA A 324 78.54 -127.03 10.85
N GLY A 325 79.37 -126.87 11.90
CA GLY A 325 79.10 -125.96 13.02
C GLY A 325 79.16 -124.48 12.61
N LEU A 326 80.26 -124.08 11.96
CA LEU A 326 80.45 -122.69 11.51
C LEU A 326 79.43 -122.25 10.44
N ALA A 327 79.01 -123.17 9.56
CA ALA A 327 77.96 -122.87 8.58
C ALA A 327 76.60 -122.57 9.25
N ARG A 328 76.26 -123.29 10.32
CA ARG A 328 75.01 -123.06 11.07
C ARG A 328 75.04 -121.76 11.89
N GLU A 329 76.19 -121.39 12.45
CA GLU A 329 76.33 -120.13 13.19
C GLU A 329 76.20 -118.90 12.28
N ILE A 330 76.79 -118.94 11.08
CA ILE A 330 76.64 -117.85 10.09
C ILE A 330 75.18 -117.75 9.60
N GLU A 331 74.50 -118.88 9.40
CA GLU A 331 73.10 -118.89 8.99
C GLU A 331 72.17 -118.36 10.09
N GLN A 332 72.43 -118.70 11.36
CA GLN A 332 71.71 -118.15 12.51
C GLN A 332 71.94 -116.64 12.69
N ALA A 333 73.18 -116.15 12.54
CA ALA A 333 73.47 -114.72 12.64
C ALA A 333 72.81 -113.90 11.51
N ARG A 334 72.77 -114.44 10.28
CA ARG A 334 72.07 -113.80 9.16
C ARG A 334 70.56 -113.78 9.34
N ALA A 335 69.98 -114.86 9.86
CA ALA A 335 68.55 -114.91 10.16
C ALA A 335 68.16 -113.94 11.29
N ALA A 336 69.01 -113.79 12.32
CA ALA A 336 68.80 -112.84 13.39
C ALA A 336 68.85 -111.38 12.91
N LEU A 337 69.87 -111.02 12.12
CA LEU A 337 70.00 -109.67 11.57
C LEU A 337 68.86 -109.33 10.59
N ALA A 338 68.41 -110.30 9.79
CA ALA A 338 67.26 -110.11 8.90
C ALA A 338 65.97 -109.83 9.70
N ALA A 339 65.76 -110.54 10.82
CA ALA A 339 64.62 -110.31 11.69
C ALA A 339 64.67 -108.93 12.38
N GLU A 340 65.85 -108.46 12.80
CA GLU A 340 66.01 -107.12 13.38
C GLU A 340 65.73 -106.00 12.38
N VAL A 341 66.18 -106.14 11.13
CA VAL A 341 65.90 -105.16 10.06
C VAL A 341 64.42 -105.14 9.69
N GLU A 342 63.77 -106.31 9.62
CA GLU A 342 62.33 -106.41 9.35
C GLU A 342 61.51 -105.80 10.49
N GLN A 343 61.92 -106.01 11.75
CA GLN A 343 61.27 -105.42 12.92
C GLN A 343 61.45 -103.90 12.96
N ALA A 344 62.66 -103.39 12.71
CA ALA A 344 62.93 -101.95 12.65
C ALA A 344 62.14 -101.27 11.52
N GLY A 345 62.03 -101.90 10.34
CA GLY A 345 61.20 -101.39 9.25
C GLY A 345 59.72 -101.31 9.62
N ALA A 346 59.18 -102.35 10.26
CA ALA A 346 57.79 -102.38 10.71
C ALA A 346 57.49 -101.37 11.83
N ASP A 347 58.46 -101.06 12.68
CA ASP A 347 58.33 -100.04 13.73
C ASP A 347 58.35 -98.63 13.14
N LEU A 348 59.24 -98.37 12.17
CA LEU A 348 59.37 -97.06 11.51
C LEU A 348 58.17 -96.73 10.60
N ASP A 349 57.57 -97.75 9.98
CA ASP A 349 56.31 -97.63 9.23
C ASP A 349 55.14 -97.31 10.16
N ARG A 350 55.10 -97.90 11.36
CA ARG A 350 54.09 -97.59 12.38
C ARG A 350 54.24 -96.17 12.92
N GLU A 351 55.45 -95.72 13.20
CA GLU A 351 55.70 -94.32 13.60
C GLU A 351 55.33 -93.32 12.50
N ASN A 352 55.67 -93.60 11.24
CA ASN A 352 55.28 -92.74 10.12
C ASN A 352 53.77 -92.70 9.91
N GLN A 353 53.08 -93.83 10.06
CA GLN A 353 51.61 -93.86 10.00
C GLN A 353 50.99 -93.06 11.15
N GLN A 354 51.50 -93.20 12.37
CA GLN A 354 51.00 -92.46 13.52
C GLN A 354 51.21 -90.95 13.35
N ALA A 355 52.41 -90.51 12.95
CA ALA A 355 52.70 -89.10 12.70
C ALA A 355 51.83 -88.49 11.60
N ARG A 356 51.48 -89.27 10.57
CA ARG A 356 50.54 -88.82 9.52
C ARG A 356 49.12 -88.64 10.04
N ILE A 357 48.63 -89.59 10.84
CA ILE A 357 47.29 -89.51 11.45
C ILE A 357 47.20 -88.30 12.38
N ASP A 358 48.24 -88.07 13.19
CA ASP A 358 48.29 -86.95 14.13
C ASP A 358 48.32 -85.60 13.37
N ALA A 359 49.14 -85.49 12.31
CA ALA A 359 49.17 -84.30 11.46
C ALA A 359 47.86 -84.04 10.71
N GLU A 360 47.16 -85.08 10.24
CA GLU A 360 45.83 -84.95 9.63
C GLU A 360 44.79 -84.49 10.65
N ALA A 361 44.84 -85.01 11.88
CA ALA A 361 43.93 -84.61 12.95
C ALA A 361 44.15 -83.15 13.37
N GLU A 362 45.40 -82.70 13.50
CA GLU A 362 45.74 -81.30 13.81
C GLU A 362 45.29 -80.34 12.69
N ALA A 363 45.47 -80.72 11.41
CA ALA A 363 45.04 -79.91 10.28
C ALA A 363 43.51 -79.78 10.20
N GLU A 364 42.77 -80.86 10.49
CA GLU A 364 41.32 -80.84 10.53
C GLU A 364 40.79 -80.01 11.70
N GLN A 365 41.41 -80.13 12.88
CA GLN A 365 41.06 -79.32 14.05
C GLN A 365 41.28 -77.82 13.79
N ALA A 366 42.42 -77.46 13.18
CA ALA A 366 42.70 -76.07 12.80
C ALA A 366 41.68 -75.52 11.78
N ARG A 367 41.20 -76.35 10.83
CA ARG A 367 40.13 -75.97 9.89
C ARG A 367 38.81 -75.71 10.61
N ILE A 368 38.40 -76.62 11.50
CA ILE A 368 37.18 -76.49 12.29
C ILE A 368 37.23 -75.21 13.13
N ASP A 369 38.36 -74.92 13.77
CA ASP A 369 38.53 -73.73 14.59
C ASP A 369 38.46 -72.44 13.76
N LEU A 370 39.09 -72.42 12.57
CA LEU A 370 39.01 -71.28 11.65
C LEU A 370 37.58 -71.07 11.12
N GLU A 371 36.87 -72.14 10.81
CA GLU A 371 35.48 -72.09 10.36
C GLU A 371 34.53 -71.61 11.47
N ASN A 372 34.77 -72.03 12.71
CA ASN A 372 34.07 -71.53 13.89
C ASN A 372 34.34 -70.04 14.14
N GLN A 373 35.57 -69.57 13.96
CA GLN A 373 35.91 -68.14 14.06
C GLN A 373 35.27 -67.31 12.94
N LEU A 374 35.26 -67.81 11.71
CA LEU A 374 34.61 -67.16 10.57
C LEU A 374 33.08 -67.08 10.73
N THR A 375 32.46 -68.15 11.23
CA THR A 375 31.02 -68.13 11.53
C THR A 375 30.69 -67.22 12.71
N ALA A 376 31.54 -67.16 13.74
CA ALA A 376 31.36 -66.24 14.87
C ALA A 376 31.49 -64.76 14.45
N THR A 377 32.48 -64.42 13.61
CA THR A 377 32.66 -63.06 13.09
C THR A 377 31.53 -62.65 12.14
N ARG A 378 31.08 -63.55 11.26
CA ARG A 378 29.90 -63.32 10.41
C ARG A 378 28.64 -63.08 11.24
N ARG A 379 28.38 -63.89 12.26
CA ARG A 379 27.22 -63.69 13.16
C ARG A 379 27.29 -62.36 13.91
N LYS A 380 28.47 -61.96 14.38
CA LYS A 380 28.66 -60.63 15.01
C LYS A 380 28.37 -59.50 14.01
N GLY A 381 28.93 -59.58 12.80
CA GLY A 381 28.68 -58.59 11.74
C GLY A 381 27.21 -58.51 11.32
N GLU A 382 26.53 -59.66 11.19
CA GLU A 382 25.08 -59.71 10.90
C GLU A 382 24.25 -59.10 12.03
N HIS A 383 24.65 -59.30 13.29
CA HIS A 383 23.96 -58.74 14.45
C HIS A 383 24.15 -57.21 14.54
N GLU A 384 25.36 -56.72 14.30
CA GLU A 384 25.67 -55.29 14.23
C GLU A 384 24.95 -54.61 13.06
N ALA A 385 24.96 -55.22 11.87
CA ALA A 385 24.22 -54.75 10.71
C ALA A 385 22.70 -54.71 10.98
N SER A 386 22.16 -55.76 11.62
CA SER A 386 20.74 -55.79 12.01
C SER A 386 20.40 -54.74 13.06
N ARG A 387 21.33 -54.43 13.97
CA ARG A 387 21.15 -53.38 14.99
C ARG A 387 21.12 -52.00 14.34
N LEU A 388 22.10 -51.70 13.49
CA LEU A 388 22.17 -50.45 12.75
C LEU A 388 20.96 -50.25 11.82
N ALA A 389 20.50 -51.32 11.16
CA ALA A 389 19.30 -51.26 10.34
C ALA A 389 18.06 -50.87 11.17
N ARG A 390 17.88 -51.46 12.36
CA ARG A 390 16.77 -51.09 13.27
C ARG A 390 16.88 -49.66 13.77
N GLU A 391 18.09 -49.18 14.06
CA GLU A 391 18.35 -47.82 14.51
C GLU A 391 18.07 -46.79 13.40
N ILE A 392 18.43 -47.11 12.15
CA ILE A 392 18.07 -46.31 10.96
C ILE A 392 16.55 -46.30 10.76
N ASP A 393 15.88 -47.44 10.90
CA ASP A 393 14.42 -47.50 10.72
C ASP A 393 13.69 -46.76 11.85
N GLN A 394 14.19 -46.81 13.09
CA GLN A 394 13.66 -46.03 14.21
C GLN A 394 13.85 -44.53 13.99
N THR A 395 15.05 -44.08 13.65
CA THR A 395 15.30 -42.65 13.38
C THR A 395 14.47 -42.13 12.20
N ARG A 396 14.28 -42.93 11.15
CA ARG A 396 13.35 -42.59 10.05
C ARG A 396 11.92 -42.46 10.52
N ALA A 397 11.44 -43.40 11.33
CA ALA A 397 10.09 -43.34 11.89
C ALA A 397 9.91 -42.10 12.79
N ASP A 398 10.90 -41.79 13.62
CA ASP A 398 10.88 -40.61 14.49
C ASP A 398 10.87 -39.30 13.68
N PHE A 399 11.69 -39.21 12.63
CA PHE A 399 11.68 -38.06 11.72
C PHE A 399 10.36 -37.92 10.95
N ASP A 400 9.75 -39.02 10.51
CA ASP A 400 8.45 -38.98 9.83
C ASP A 400 7.34 -38.47 10.77
N VAL A 401 7.40 -38.84 12.05
CA VAL A 401 6.48 -38.33 13.08
C VAL A 401 6.72 -36.84 13.33
N GLU A 402 7.98 -36.40 13.47
CA GLU A 402 8.32 -34.99 13.68
C GLU A 402 7.91 -34.13 12.47
N LEU A 403 8.14 -34.61 11.24
CA LEU A 403 7.73 -33.91 10.02
C LEU A 403 6.21 -33.79 9.91
N LYS A 404 5.45 -34.83 10.29
CA LYS A 404 3.99 -34.75 10.36
C LYS A 404 3.53 -33.75 11.42
N ALA A 405 4.11 -33.80 12.63
CA ALA A 405 3.78 -32.86 13.69
C ALA A 405 4.05 -31.40 13.29
N ARG A 406 5.22 -31.12 12.68
CA ARG A 406 5.58 -29.79 12.15
C ARG A 406 4.63 -29.31 11.06
N ARG A 407 4.18 -30.23 10.18
CA ARG A 407 3.20 -29.89 9.13
C ARG A 407 1.83 -29.58 9.73
N ASP A 408 1.35 -30.40 10.65
CA ASP A 408 0.06 -30.19 11.32
C ASP A 408 0.06 -28.88 12.13
N GLU A 409 1.17 -28.58 12.81
CA GLU A 409 1.34 -27.33 13.58
C GLU A 409 1.37 -26.10 12.65
N ALA A 410 2.08 -26.17 11.53
CA ALA A 410 2.09 -25.11 10.52
C ALA A 410 0.70 -24.92 9.86
N GLU A 411 0.00 -26.01 9.54
CA GLU A 411 -1.37 -25.96 9.01
C GLU A 411 -2.34 -25.32 10.01
N GLN A 412 -2.25 -25.68 11.29
CA GLN A 412 -3.05 -25.05 12.35
C GLN A 412 -2.74 -23.56 12.51
N GLU A 413 -1.47 -23.17 12.48
CA GLU A 413 -1.06 -21.76 12.56
C GLU A 413 -1.59 -20.96 11.36
N HIS A 414 -1.49 -21.50 10.15
CA HIS A 414 -2.06 -20.89 8.95
C HIS A 414 -3.59 -20.80 9.02
N LEU A 415 -4.26 -21.84 9.51
CA LEU A 415 -5.71 -21.85 9.70
C LEU A 415 -6.14 -20.77 10.71
N SER A 416 -5.42 -20.66 11.82
CA SER A 416 -5.65 -19.64 12.86
C SER A 416 -5.50 -18.22 12.29
N ARG A 417 -4.39 -17.94 11.61
CA ARG A 417 -4.17 -16.64 10.94
C ARG A 417 -5.24 -16.34 9.90
N HIS A 418 -5.69 -17.35 9.15
CA HIS A 418 -6.77 -17.18 8.19
C HIS A 418 -8.10 -16.84 8.88
N GLN A 419 -8.44 -17.54 9.96
CA GLN A 419 -9.64 -17.25 10.75
C GLN A 419 -9.60 -15.84 11.36
N GLU A 420 -8.46 -15.41 11.90
CA GLU A 420 -8.26 -14.05 12.41
C GLU A 420 -8.43 -13.00 11.30
N ALA A 421 -7.83 -13.23 10.12
CA ALA A 421 -7.98 -12.33 8.98
C ALA A 421 -9.42 -12.25 8.48
N VAL A 422 -10.15 -13.38 8.44
CA VAL A 422 -11.57 -13.41 8.10
C VAL A 422 -12.39 -12.64 9.14
N ALA A 423 -12.14 -12.84 10.43
CA ALA A 423 -12.83 -12.13 11.50
C ALA A 423 -12.58 -10.61 11.44
N GLN A 424 -11.34 -10.18 11.19
CA GLN A 424 -11.03 -8.77 10.98
C GLN A 424 -11.74 -8.20 9.75
N THR A 425 -11.75 -8.93 8.63
CA THR A 425 -12.43 -8.50 7.40
C THR A 425 -13.93 -8.38 7.61
N GLN A 426 -14.55 -9.35 8.31
CA GLN A 426 -15.97 -9.29 8.67
C GLN A 426 -16.27 -8.11 9.59
N LYS A 427 -15.40 -7.79 10.54
CA LYS A 427 -15.54 -6.62 11.40
C LYS A 427 -15.50 -5.32 10.59
N PHE A 428 -14.51 -5.16 9.70
CA PHE A 428 -14.44 -4.00 8.81
C PHE A 428 -15.67 -3.88 7.90
N GLN A 429 -16.18 -5.00 7.38
CA GLN A 429 -17.42 -5.00 6.59
C GLN A 429 -18.64 -4.61 7.43
N ALA A 430 -18.74 -5.07 8.67
CA ALA A 430 -19.82 -4.72 9.58
C ALA A 430 -19.77 -3.24 9.97
N ASP A 431 -18.58 -2.71 10.28
CA ASP A 431 -18.37 -1.30 10.61
C ASP A 431 -18.67 -0.40 9.40
N ALA A 432 -18.22 -0.78 8.20
CA ALA A 432 -18.52 -0.06 6.96
C ALA A 432 -20.02 -0.11 6.62
N ALA A 433 -20.68 -1.25 6.81
CA ALA A 433 -22.12 -1.37 6.63
C ALA A 433 -22.88 -0.46 7.59
N LYS A 434 -22.46 -0.40 8.86
CA LYS A 434 -23.05 0.49 9.87
C LYS A 434 -22.88 1.97 9.50
N GLN A 435 -21.69 2.38 9.07
CA GLN A 435 -21.44 3.74 8.60
C GLN A 435 -22.28 4.08 7.36
N LEU A 436 -22.47 3.13 6.45
CA LEU A 436 -23.32 3.31 5.29
C LEU A 436 -24.78 3.52 5.72
N THR A 437 -25.31 2.71 6.65
CA THR A 437 -26.68 2.92 7.16
C THR A 437 -26.82 4.27 7.86
N GLU A 438 -25.90 4.63 8.75
CA GLU A 438 -25.91 5.92 9.47
C GLU A 438 -25.87 7.11 8.49
N THR A 439 -25.04 7.04 7.44
CA THR A 439 -24.98 8.10 6.42
C THR A 439 -26.23 8.15 5.54
N THR A 440 -26.82 7.00 5.19
CA THR A 440 -28.10 6.97 4.46
C THR A 440 -29.24 7.55 5.30
N ASP A 441 -29.33 7.20 6.58
CA ASP A 441 -30.34 7.73 7.49
C ASP A 441 -30.16 9.24 7.65
N ARG A 442 -28.93 9.71 7.85
CA ARG A 442 -28.64 11.15 7.94
C ARG A 442 -28.99 11.90 6.66
N THR A 443 -28.76 11.28 5.49
CA THR A 443 -29.14 11.87 4.20
C THR A 443 -30.64 11.96 4.04
N LEU A 444 -31.38 10.94 4.50
CA LEU A 444 -32.85 10.96 4.51
C LEU A 444 -33.39 12.04 5.45
N GLU A 445 -32.86 12.14 6.67
CA GLU A 445 -33.21 13.21 7.61
C GLU A 445 -33.00 14.60 7.00
N LEU A 446 -31.83 14.84 6.39
CA LEU A 446 -31.52 16.12 5.74
C LEU A 446 -32.45 16.40 4.56
N ARG A 447 -32.82 15.39 3.77
CA ARG A 447 -33.81 15.55 2.69
C ARG A 447 -35.19 15.92 3.20
N VAL A 448 -35.64 15.28 4.29
CA VAL A 448 -36.92 15.61 4.92
C VAL A 448 -36.90 17.03 5.47
N LEU A 449 -35.82 17.43 6.15
CA LEU A 449 -35.66 18.78 6.68
C LEU A 449 -35.60 19.84 5.58
N ASN A 450 -34.91 19.54 4.47
CA ASN A 450 -34.85 20.43 3.32
C ASN A 450 -36.24 20.57 2.65
N ALA A 451 -36.97 19.47 2.48
CA ALA A 451 -38.35 19.51 1.98
C ALA A 451 -39.29 20.30 2.91
N GLN A 452 -39.10 20.22 4.23
CA GLN A 452 -39.84 21.02 5.21
C GLN A 452 -39.50 22.51 5.11
N LEU A 453 -38.21 22.86 4.96
CA LEU A 453 -37.79 24.25 4.75
C LEU A 453 -38.33 24.81 3.43
N ASP A 454 -38.28 24.05 2.35
CA ASP A 454 -38.85 24.44 1.05
C ASP A 454 -40.37 24.64 1.13
N ALA A 455 -41.08 23.74 1.83
CA ALA A 455 -42.51 23.88 2.05
C ALA A 455 -42.83 25.12 2.91
N GLY A 456 -42.11 25.32 4.01
CA GLY A 456 -42.24 26.49 4.87
C GLY A 456 -41.97 27.80 4.12
N ALA A 457 -40.88 27.87 3.34
CA ALA A 457 -40.56 29.04 2.53
C ALA A 457 -41.64 29.33 1.47
N ARG A 458 -42.25 28.30 0.87
CA ARG A 458 -43.37 28.47 -0.06
C ARG A 458 -44.64 28.97 0.63
N GLU A 459 -44.94 28.46 1.82
CA GLU A 459 -46.09 28.93 2.60
C GLU A 459 -45.89 30.38 3.05
N GLU A 460 -44.72 30.75 3.55
CA GLU A 460 -44.38 32.13 3.91
C GLU A 460 -44.43 33.07 2.69
N ALA A 461 -43.86 32.65 1.54
CA ALA A 461 -43.92 33.43 0.32
C ALA A 461 -45.37 33.63 -0.15
N LYS A 462 -46.21 32.60 -0.04
CA LYS A 462 -47.65 32.69 -0.35
C LYS A 462 -48.36 33.63 0.62
N ALA A 463 -48.15 33.50 1.93
CA ALA A 463 -48.74 34.37 2.93
C ALA A 463 -48.34 35.85 2.73
N ASN A 464 -47.08 36.11 2.43
CA ASN A 464 -46.60 37.46 2.12
C ASN A 464 -47.23 38.02 0.84
N LYS A 465 -47.40 37.17 -0.18
CA LYS A 465 -48.10 37.55 -1.41
C LYS A 465 -49.57 37.89 -1.14
N ASP A 466 -50.28 37.04 -0.41
CA ASP A 466 -51.69 37.24 -0.08
C ASP A 466 -51.88 38.54 0.75
N LEU A 467 -50.99 38.80 1.73
CA LEU A 467 -50.97 40.05 2.49
C LEU A 467 -50.68 41.29 1.63
N ALA A 468 -49.77 41.17 0.66
CA ALA A 468 -49.46 42.25 -0.26
C ALA A 468 -50.63 42.52 -1.23
N GLU A 469 -51.31 41.48 -1.71
CA GLU A 469 -52.52 41.59 -2.53
C GLU A 469 -53.66 42.23 -1.75
N GLU A 470 -53.94 41.79 -0.51
CA GLU A 470 -54.97 42.40 0.32
C GLU A 470 -54.68 43.88 0.63
N SER A 471 -53.41 44.20 0.91
CA SER A 471 -52.99 45.59 1.14
C SER A 471 -53.14 46.44 -0.13
N ALA A 472 -52.78 45.90 -1.30
CA ALA A 472 -52.96 46.58 -2.57
C ALA A 472 -54.43 46.79 -2.90
N GLU A 473 -55.29 45.79 -2.70
CA GLU A 473 -56.74 45.90 -2.87
C GLU A 473 -57.34 46.95 -1.94
N ARG A 474 -56.90 46.99 -0.68
CA ARG A 474 -57.33 48.01 0.29
C ARG A 474 -56.94 49.42 -0.16
N ILE A 475 -55.69 49.62 -0.57
CA ILE A 475 -55.21 50.91 -1.08
C ILE A 475 -55.99 51.32 -2.33
N LEU A 476 -56.24 50.40 -3.27
CA LEU A 476 -57.02 50.68 -4.48
C LEU A 476 -58.47 51.02 -4.15
N SER A 477 -59.10 50.29 -3.22
CA SER A 477 -60.45 50.55 -2.74
C SER A 477 -60.55 51.92 -2.07
N ASP A 478 -59.62 52.25 -1.17
CA ASP A 478 -59.57 53.54 -0.47
C ASP A 478 -59.33 54.69 -1.46
N ALA A 479 -58.42 54.49 -2.43
CA ALA A 479 -58.17 55.46 -3.50
C ALA A 479 -59.41 55.66 -4.37
N HIS A 480 -60.12 54.57 -4.74
CA HIS A 480 -61.37 54.65 -5.51
C HIS A 480 -62.49 55.34 -4.72
N ALA A 481 -62.64 55.03 -3.44
CA ALA A 481 -63.62 55.68 -2.56
C ALA A 481 -63.33 57.18 -2.44
N THR A 482 -62.06 57.55 -2.24
CA THR A 482 -61.61 58.94 -2.16
C THR A 482 -61.85 59.68 -3.49
N ALA A 483 -61.49 59.07 -4.62
CA ALA A 483 -61.72 59.64 -5.94
C ALA A 483 -63.22 59.83 -6.21
N THR A 484 -64.05 58.85 -5.86
CA THR A 484 -65.51 58.93 -6.03
C THR A 484 -66.11 60.01 -5.14
N ALA A 485 -65.67 60.11 -3.89
CA ALA A 485 -66.09 61.17 -2.97
C ALA A 485 -65.73 62.55 -3.51
N LEU A 486 -64.50 62.72 -4.01
CA LEU A 486 -64.02 63.98 -4.60
C LEU A 486 -64.81 64.36 -5.86
N VAL A 487 -65.09 63.40 -6.75
CA VAL A 487 -65.94 63.63 -7.94
C VAL A 487 -67.37 63.99 -7.53
N THR A 488 -67.91 63.32 -6.51
CA THR A 488 -69.28 63.60 -6.01
C THR A 488 -69.37 64.98 -5.38
N ASP A 489 -68.38 65.36 -4.56
CA ASP A 489 -68.30 66.70 -3.95
C ASP A 489 -68.14 67.78 -5.02
N ALA A 490 -67.22 67.60 -5.97
CA ALA A 490 -67.04 68.51 -7.10
C ALA A 490 -68.31 68.65 -7.94
N THR A 491 -69.01 67.55 -8.22
CA THR A 491 -70.28 67.56 -8.97
C THR A 491 -71.39 68.25 -8.19
N THR A 492 -71.48 68.01 -6.87
CA THR A 492 -72.47 68.65 -6.01
C THR A 492 -72.22 70.15 -5.93
N ARG A 493 -70.97 70.56 -5.72
CA ARG A 493 -70.55 71.97 -5.73
C ARG A 493 -70.81 72.64 -7.07
N SER A 494 -70.55 71.95 -8.18
CA SER A 494 -70.88 72.46 -9.51
C SER A 494 -72.39 72.62 -9.68
N ARG A 495 -73.21 71.67 -9.22
CA ARG A 495 -74.67 71.76 -9.29
C ARG A 495 -75.22 72.88 -8.42
N THR A 496 -74.71 73.07 -7.21
CA THR A 496 -75.15 74.18 -6.35
C THR A 496 -74.76 75.53 -6.91
N LEU A 497 -73.57 75.67 -7.51
CA LEU A 497 -73.18 76.89 -8.20
C LEU A 497 -74.07 77.17 -9.43
N VAL A 498 -74.41 76.14 -10.21
CA VAL A 498 -75.34 76.28 -11.34
C VAL A 498 -76.74 76.65 -10.86
N ALA A 499 -77.25 75.99 -9.83
CA ALA A 499 -78.57 76.30 -9.25
C ALA A 499 -78.61 77.74 -8.69
N ASP A 500 -77.59 78.19 -7.94
CA ASP A 500 -77.48 79.58 -7.47
C ASP A 500 -77.41 80.57 -8.65
N ALA A 501 -76.71 80.22 -9.74
CA ALA A 501 -76.69 81.02 -10.95
C ALA A 501 -78.05 81.08 -11.66
N GLU A 502 -78.78 79.96 -11.75
CA GLU A 502 -80.13 79.86 -12.30
C GLU A 502 -81.16 80.60 -11.44
N ASP A 503 -81.08 80.48 -10.12
CA ASP A 503 -81.94 81.20 -9.17
C ASP A 503 -81.73 82.70 -9.30
N ARG A 504 -80.47 83.18 -9.35
CA ARG A 504 -80.16 84.59 -9.64
C ARG A 504 -80.71 85.01 -11.00
N LEU A 505 -80.61 84.18 -12.03
CA LEU A 505 -81.18 84.47 -13.34
C LEU A 505 -82.72 84.55 -13.30
N SER A 506 -83.36 83.69 -12.52
CA SER A 506 -84.81 83.69 -12.31
C SER A 506 -85.25 84.93 -11.54
N GLN A 507 -84.49 85.34 -10.53
CA GLN A 507 -84.72 86.56 -9.76
C GLN A 507 -84.59 87.79 -10.65
N ILE A 508 -83.56 87.85 -11.51
CA ILE A 508 -83.40 88.91 -12.52
C ILE A 508 -84.60 88.90 -13.49
N ARG A 509 -85.13 87.74 -13.88
CA ARG A 509 -86.34 87.65 -14.73
C ARG A 509 -87.59 88.14 -14.01
N ILE A 510 -87.77 87.79 -12.73
CA ILE A 510 -88.89 88.29 -11.91
C ILE A 510 -88.76 89.80 -11.71
N GLU A 511 -87.57 90.31 -11.43
CA GLU A 511 -87.31 91.76 -11.34
C GLU A 511 -87.60 92.44 -12.67
N ARG A 512 -87.19 91.84 -13.81
CA ARG A 512 -87.53 92.32 -15.15
C ARG A 512 -89.05 92.35 -15.38
N ASP A 513 -89.77 91.28 -15.03
CA ASP A 513 -91.22 91.20 -15.22
C ASP A 513 -91.98 92.11 -14.24
N ALA A 514 -91.47 92.30 -13.02
CA ALA A 514 -91.98 93.27 -12.05
C ALA A 514 -91.76 94.70 -12.54
N VAL A 515 -90.60 95.00 -13.12
CA VAL A 515 -90.31 96.27 -13.80
C VAL A 515 -91.25 96.46 -15.00
N ALA A 516 -91.48 95.41 -15.81
CA ALA A 516 -92.43 95.45 -16.92
C ALA A 516 -93.89 95.69 -16.43
N GLY A 517 -94.31 95.04 -15.35
CA GLY A 517 -95.61 95.27 -14.71
C GLY A 517 -95.73 96.66 -14.07
N TYR A 518 -94.63 97.21 -13.54
CA TYR A 518 -94.57 98.60 -13.07
C TYR A 518 -94.72 99.58 -14.23
N PHE A 519 -94.15 99.27 -15.41
CA PHE A 519 -94.37 100.04 -16.62
C PHE A 519 -95.80 99.94 -17.15
N GLU A 520 -96.44 98.77 -17.03
CA GLU A 520 -97.84 98.59 -17.43
C GLU A 520 -98.82 99.27 -16.46
N SER A 521 -98.51 99.28 -15.15
CA SER A 521 -99.27 100.05 -14.17
C SER A 521 -99.07 101.57 -14.33
N LEU A 522 -97.85 102.04 -14.62
CA LEU A 522 -97.60 103.43 -14.99
C LEU A 522 -98.34 103.81 -16.28
N ARG A 523 -98.41 102.91 -17.26
CA ARG A 523 -99.17 103.13 -18.50
C ARG A 523 -100.67 103.17 -18.24
N SER A 524 -101.19 102.33 -17.36
CA SER A 524 -102.58 102.34 -16.90
C SER A 524 -102.94 103.63 -16.14
N VAL A 525 -102.06 104.07 -15.22
CA VAL A 525 -102.20 105.34 -14.48
C VAL A 525 -102.10 106.54 -15.43
N LEU A 526 -101.24 106.48 -16.44
CA LEU A 526 -101.17 107.49 -17.51
C LEU A 526 -102.44 107.50 -18.37
N THR A 527 -103.03 106.35 -18.70
CA THR A 527 -104.34 106.31 -19.38
C THR A 527 -105.51 106.75 -18.50
N GLN A 528 -105.41 106.57 -17.17
CA GLN A 528 -106.36 107.15 -16.21
C GLN A 528 -106.16 108.66 -16.06
N ALA A 529 -104.93 109.16 -16.09
CA ALA A 529 -104.63 110.59 -16.13
C ALA A 529 -105.08 111.23 -17.45
N GLU A 530 -104.97 110.53 -18.59
CA GLU A 530 -105.56 110.94 -19.87
C GLU A 530 -107.09 110.99 -19.83
N ARG A 531 -107.75 110.11 -19.04
CA ARG A 531 -109.21 110.17 -18.83
C ARG A 531 -109.66 111.31 -17.91
N VAL A 532 -108.85 111.67 -16.91
CA VAL A 532 -109.15 112.77 -15.97
C VAL A 532 -108.78 114.14 -16.54
N ALA A 533 -107.88 114.20 -17.53
CA ALA A 533 -107.57 115.43 -18.26
C ALA A 533 -108.50 115.69 -19.48
N ALA A 534 -109.44 114.76 -19.75
CA ALA A 534 -110.43 114.84 -20.82
C ALA A 534 -111.87 115.13 -20.33
N GLU A 535 -112.05 115.35 -19.02
CA GLU A 535 -113.22 115.99 -18.38
C GLU A 535 -112.77 117.27 -17.68
#